data_AF-A0A7C6TMH3-F1
#
_entry.id   AF-A0A7C6TMH3-F1
#
_cell.length_a   1.000
_cell.length_b   1.000
_cell.length_c   1.000
_cell.angle_alpha   90.00
_cell.angle_beta   90.00
_cell.angle_gamma   90.00
#
_symmetry.space_group_name_H-M   'P 1'
#
loop_
_entity.id
_entity.type
_entity.pdbx_description
1 polymer ?
#
loop_
_entity_poly.entity_id
_entity_poly.type
_entity_poly.pdbx_seq_one_letter_code
_entity_poly.pdbx_strand_id
1 'polypeptide(L)'
;AYVPADVTARARELVGVEDGAEPSVEASDAVFAAAPARVPTAGALRPSSKTKSAKAKGLDTVQFGRSFIDLAALSQLIDGQQTGAIAEALEYLAEIFDGKTSITEALAEIDAMLDAQGIDGITGHRAHPGHLARPRTQEIAAALNRFRGLRLVD
;
A
#
# COMPACT_ATOMS: atom_id res chain seq x y z
N ALA A 1 21.48 -3.09 -30.51
CA ALA A 1 21.19 -3.04 -29.06
C ALA A 1 19.72 -2.63 -28.89
N TYR A 2 19.03 -3.07 -27.82
CA TYR A 2 17.55 -2.97 -27.62
C TYR A 2 16.67 -4.00 -28.35
N VAL A 3 17.22 -5.17 -28.69
CA VAL A 3 16.42 -6.33 -29.10
C VAL A 3 16.56 -7.39 -28.02
N PRO A 4 15.48 -7.78 -27.31
CA PRO A 4 15.56 -8.83 -26.32
C PRO A 4 15.84 -10.17 -27.01
N ALA A 5 16.53 -11.06 -26.30
CA ALA A 5 16.74 -12.44 -26.72
C ALA A 5 16.50 -13.36 -25.51
N ASP A 6 15.90 -14.52 -25.76
CA ASP A 6 15.84 -15.58 -24.75
C ASP A 6 17.20 -16.28 -24.69
N VAL A 7 17.87 -16.12 -23.55
CA VAL A 7 19.19 -16.72 -23.27
C VAL A 7 19.12 -17.72 -22.12
N THR A 8 17.93 -18.21 -21.79
CA THR A 8 17.71 -19.12 -20.65
C THR A 8 18.59 -20.37 -20.75
N ALA A 9 18.62 -21.02 -21.92
CA ALA A 9 19.44 -22.22 -22.16
C ALA A 9 20.95 -21.93 -21.99
N ARG A 10 21.42 -20.80 -22.52
CA ARG A 10 22.83 -20.39 -22.40
C ARG A 10 23.20 -20.06 -20.95
N ALA A 11 22.30 -19.45 -20.19
CA ALA A 11 22.52 -19.18 -18.77
C ALA A 11 22.63 -20.48 -17.95
N ARG A 12 21.80 -21.50 -18.24
CA ARG A 12 21.90 -22.82 -17.61
C ARG A 12 23.22 -23.51 -17.92
N GLU A 13 23.65 -23.48 -19.18
CA GLU A 13 24.94 -24.03 -19.62
C GLU A 13 26.11 -23.42 -18.84
N LEU A 14 26.11 -22.09 -18.65
CA LEU A 14 27.18 -21.39 -17.94
C LEU A 14 27.28 -21.74 -16.45
N VAL A 15 26.15 -22.00 -15.79
CA VAL A 15 26.09 -22.37 -14.37
C VAL A 15 26.28 -23.89 -14.19
N GLY A 16 26.34 -24.65 -15.28
CA GLY A 16 26.46 -26.11 -15.25
C GLY A 16 25.21 -26.81 -14.71
N VAL A 17 24.04 -26.17 -14.84
CA VAL A 17 22.75 -26.77 -14.46
C VAL A 17 22.30 -27.66 -15.61
N GLU A 18 22.23 -28.98 -15.38
CA GLU A 18 21.66 -29.90 -16.35
C GLU A 18 20.17 -29.60 -16.57
N ASP A 19 19.69 -29.76 -17.82
CA ASP A 19 18.26 -29.61 -18.10
C ASP A 19 17.47 -30.65 -17.29
N GLY A 20 16.61 -30.16 -16.38
CA GLY A 20 15.83 -31.00 -15.47
C GLY A 20 16.43 -31.20 -14.08
N ALA A 21 17.57 -30.56 -13.76
CA ALA A 21 18.04 -30.48 -12.38
C ALA A 21 17.03 -29.67 -11.54
N GLU A 22 16.29 -30.35 -10.69
CA GLU A 22 15.43 -29.70 -9.70
C GLU A 22 16.31 -28.92 -8.71
N PRO A 23 15.97 -27.66 -8.39
CA PRO A 23 16.67 -26.95 -7.33
C PRO A 23 16.65 -27.83 -6.07
N SER A 24 17.78 -27.98 -5.39
CA SER A 24 17.83 -28.70 -4.11
C SER A 24 17.01 -27.91 -3.09
N VAL A 25 15.73 -28.26 -2.97
CA VAL A 25 14.82 -27.60 -2.04
C VAL A 25 15.11 -28.13 -0.63
N GLU A 26 16.20 -27.65 -0.03
CA GLU A 26 16.29 -27.54 1.44
C GLU A 26 15.58 -26.26 1.91
N ALA A 27 14.52 -25.83 1.20
CA ALA A 27 13.67 -24.78 1.73
C ALA A 27 12.71 -25.45 2.72
N SER A 28 12.96 -25.26 4.02
CA SER A 28 11.92 -25.53 5.00
C SER A 28 10.70 -24.68 4.64
N ASP A 29 9.51 -25.27 4.56
CA ASP A 29 8.24 -24.57 4.32
C ASP A 29 7.99 -23.38 5.27
N ALA A 30 8.77 -23.27 6.35
CA ALA A 30 8.66 -22.25 7.38
C ALA A 30 9.28 -20.88 7.02
N VAL A 31 10.11 -20.73 5.97
CA VAL A 31 10.80 -19.45 5.71
C VAL A 31 9.81 -18.32 5.35
N PHE A 32 8.71 -18.66 4.66
CA PHE A 32 7.63 -17.73 4.31
C PHE A 32 6.29 -18.17 4.92
N ALA A 33 6.29 -18.40 6.23
CA ALA A 33 5.07 -18.65 6.98
C ALA A 33 4.11 -17.44 6.94
N ALA A 34 2.83 -17.67 7.29
CA ALA A 34 1.85 -16.59 7.40
C ALA A 34 2.34 -15.53 8.39
N ALA A 35 2.46 -14.29 7.92
CA ALA A 35 2.87 -13.17 8.75
C ALA A 35 1.81 -12.91 9.84
N PRO A 36 2.20 -12.56 11.07
CA PRO A 36 1.24 -12.18 12.10
C PRO A 36 0.44 -10.95 11.67
N ALA A 37 -0.80 -10.86 12.12
CA ALA A 37 -1.67 -9.73 11.85
C ALA A 37 -1.05 -8.45 12.43
N ARG A 38 -0.88 -7.42 11.58
CA ARG A 38 -0.43 -6.10 12.02
C ARG A 38 -1.65 -5.27 12.40
N VAL A 39 -1.90 -5.12 13.68
CA VAL A 39 -3.04 -4.37 14.22
C VAL A 39 -2.58 -2.96 14.62
N PRO A 40 -3.05 -1.88 13.97
CA PRO A 40 -2.74 -0.52 14.39
C PRO A 40 -3.43 -0.17 15.71
N THR A 41 -2.77 0.61 16.56
CA THR A 41 -3.43 1.22 17.72
C THR A 41 -4.59 2.12 17.26
N ALA A 42 -5.63 2.30 18.09
CA ALA A 42 -6.76 3.18 17.77
C ALA A 42 -6.35 4.65 17.50
N GLY A 43 -5.19 5.07 18.01
CA GLY A 43 -4.61 6.40 17.78
C GLY A 43 -3.61 6.46 16.62
N ALA A 44 -3.39 5.37 15.87
CA ALA A 44 -2.28 5.23 14.93
C ALA A 44 -2.23 6.30 13.83
N LEU A 45 -3.38 6.87 13.44
CA LEU A 45 -3.50 7.93 12.43
C LEU A 45 -4.06 9.24 13.01
N ARG A 46 -3.94 9.45 14.33
CA ARG A 46 -4.41 10.64 15.04
C ARG A 46 -3.26 11.43 15.70
N PRO A 47 -2.21 11.83 14.96
CA PRO A 47 -1.14 12.62 15.55
C PRO A 47 -1.69 14.00 15.96
N SER A 48 -1.26 14.51 17.11
CA SER A 48 -1.71 15.83 17.63
C SER A 48 -1.45 17.00 16.67
N SER A 49 -0.49 16.84 15.76
CA SER A 49 -0.18 17.83 14.73
C SER A 49 -1.22 17.91 13.59
N LYS A 50 -2.14 16.95 13.51
CA LYS A 50 -3.15 16.87 12.45
C LYS A 50 -4.43 17.60 12.88
N THR A 51 -4.60 18.81 12.34
CA THR A 51 -5.79 19.65 12.55
C THR A 51 -6.68 19.74 11.30
N LYS A 52 -6.23 19.17 10.18
CA LYS A 52 -6.92 19.15 8.88
C LYS A 52 -6.80 17.76 8.26
N SER A 53 -7.67 17.45 7.31
CA SER A 53 -7.57 16.24 6.50
C SER A 53 -6.25 16.20 5.73
N ALA A 54 -5.78 14.98 5.48
CA ALA A 54 -4.65 14.67 4.64
C ALA A 54 -4.85 15.25 3.23
N LYS A 55 -3.75 15.62 2.59
CA LYS A 55 -3.79 16.19 1.24
C LYS A 55 -2.62 15.69 0.41
N ALA A 56 -2.90 15.31 -0.84
CA ALA A 56 -1.85 15.11 -1.82
C ALA A 56 -1.07 16.41 -2.09
N LYS A 57 0.21 16.25 -2.37
CA LYS A 57 1.15 17.29 -2.79
C LYS A 57 1.86 16.79 -4.05
N GLY A 58 1.14 16.80 -5.16
CA GLY A 58 1.62 16.22 -6.41
C GLY A 58 1.48 14.70 -6.43
N LEU A 59 2.36 14.03 -7.18
CA LEU A 59 2.31 12.59 -7.44
C LEU A 59 2.83 11.76 -6.27
N ASP A 60 3.85 12.24 -5.58
CA ASP A 60 4.71 11.41 -4.73
C ASP A 60 4.60 11.75 -3.24
N THR A 61 3.69 12.63 -2.84
CA THR A 61 3.69 13.12 -1.46
C THR A 61 2.27 13.27 -0.91
N VAL A 62 2.05 12.78 0.31
CA VAL A 62 0.85 13.07 1.10
C VAL A 62 1.24 13.87 2.35
N GLN A 63 0.65 15.05 2.51
CA GLN A 63 0.74 15.83 3.73
C GLN A 63 -0.25 15.27 4.76
N PHE A 64 0.26 14.89 5.94
CA PHE A 64 -0.52 14.33 7.04
C PHE A 64 -0.19 15.07 8.35
N GLY A 65 -1.03 16.06 8.70
CA GLY A 65 -0.72 17.03 9.75
C GLY A 65 0.54 17.83 9.43
N ARG A 66 1.55 17.78 10.31
CA ARG A 66 2.88 18.38 10.04
C ARG A 66 3.86 17.43 9.34
N SER A 67 3.49 16.17 9.13
CA SER A 67 4.34 15.18 8.49
C SER A 67 4.08 15.12 6.99
N PHE A 68 5.09 14.68 6.24
CA PHE A 68 4.97 14.30 4.84
C PHE A 68 5.25 12.81 4.71
N ILE A 69 4.32 12.09 4.11
CA ILE A 69 4.47 10.70 3.70
C ILE A 69 5.03 10.74 2.28
N ASP A 70 6.25 10.26 2.14
CA ASP A 70 6.97 10.16 0.87
C ASP A 70 6.55 8.88 0.15
N LEU A 71 6.09 9.02 -1.10
CA LEU A 71 5.64 7.97 -2.01
C LEU A 71 6.50 7.91 -3.27
N ALA A 72 7.64 8.62 -3.34
CA ALA A 72 8.50 8.66 -4.54
C ALA A 72 9.02 7.27 -4.95
N ALA A 73 9.14 6.35 -3.98
CA ALA A 73 9.50 4.95 -4.23
C ALA A 73 8.35 4.12 -4.84
N LEU A 74 7.13 4.66 -4.97
CA LEU A 74 5.99 4.01 -5.60
C LEU A 74 5.89 4.43 -7.07
N SER A 75 6.86 4.01 -7.86
CA SER A 75 6.98 4.37 -9.30
C SER A 75 5.79 3.94 -10.17
N GLN A 76 4.86 3.13 -9.64
CA GLN A 76 3.63 2.74 -10.32
C GLN A 76 2.48 3.76 -10.14
N LEU A 77 2.63 4.73 -9.24
CA LEU A 77 1.73 5.88 -9.19
C LEU A 77 1.98 6.75 -10.41
N ILE A 78 0.92 7.07 -11.15
CA ILE A 78 1.03 7.82 -12.41
C ILE A 78 0.27 9.15 -12.37
N ASP A 79 -0.61 9.35 -11.39
CA ASP A 79 -1.44 10.54 -11.28
C ASP A 79 -1.56 11.03 -9.81
N GLY A 80 -1.44 12.34 -9.61
CA GLY A 80 -1.71 12.97 -8.32
C GLY A 80 -3.16 12.81 -7.85
N GLN A 81 -4.12 12.51 -8.74
CA GLN A 81 -5.50 12.17 -8.34
C GLN A 81 -5.56 10.82 -7.61
N GLN A 82 -4.66 9.87 -7.93
CA GLN A 82 -4.50 8.62 -7.17
C GLN A 82 -3.91 8.93 -5.79
N THR A 83 -2.91 9.81 -5.72
CA THR A 83 -2.31 10.28 -4.47
C THR A 83 -3.33 11.00 -3.59
N GLY A 84 -4.26 11.74 -4.20
CA GLY A 84 -5.41 12.34 -3.51
C GLY A 84 -6.31 11.27 -2.88
N ALA A 85 -6.61 10.21 -3.63
CA ALA A 85 -7.45 9.13 -3.13
C ALA A 85 -6.75 8.31 -2.03
N ILE A 86 -5.43 8.15 -2.09
CA ILE A 86 -4.64 7.56 -1.01
C ILE A 86 -4.75 8.41 0.27
N ALA A 87 -4.74 9.75 0.15
CA ALA A 87 -4.93 10.63 1.30
C ALA A 87 -6.33 10.46 1.92
N GLU A 88 -7.39 10.37 1.12
CA GLU A 88 -8.75 10.07 1.61
C GLU A 88 -8.85 8.68 2.24
N ALA A 89 -8.22 7.67 1.66
CA ALA A 89 -8.17 6.33 2.24
C ALA A 89 -7.49 6.34 3.62
N LEU A 90 -6.42 7.13 3.81
CA LEU A 90 -5.79 7.30 5.13
C LEU A 90 -6.72 7.99 6.15
N GLU A 91 -7.57 8.91 5.72
CA GLU A 91 -8.61 9.50 6.58
C GLU A 91 -9.64 8.45 6.99
N TYR A 92 -10.10 7.63 6.05
CA TYR A 92 -11.04 6.55 6.33
C TYR A 92 -10.45 5.53 7.32
N LEU A 93 -9.21 5.10 7.10
CA LEU A 93 -8.48 4.21 8.02
C LEU A 93 -8.40 4.79 9.45
N ALA A 94 -8.25 6.12 9.59
CA ALA A 94 -8.19 6.77 10.90
C ALA A 94 -9.51 6.75 11.68
N GLU A 95 -10.64 6.53 10.99
CA GLU A 95 -11.96 6.37 11.60
C GLU A 95 -12.24 4.93 12.01
N ILE A 96 -11.73 3.94 11.27
CA ILE A 96 -12.00 2.52 11.54
C ILE A 96 -10.95 1.82 12.41
N PHE A 97 -9.76 2.40 12.58
CA PHE A 97 -8.75 1.82 13.49
C PHE A 97 -9.22 1.87 14.94
N ASP A 98 -9.41 0.69 15.51
CA ASP A 98 -9.97 0.46 16.84
C ASP A 98 -9.02 -0.29 17.79
N GLY A 99 -7.79 -0.60 17.35
CA GLY A 99 -6.85 -1.42 18.11
C GLY A 99 -7.12 -2.92 18.02
N LYS A 100 -8.02 -3.38 17.13
CA LYS A 100 -8.37 -4.79 16.96
C LYS A 100 -8.32 -5.21 15.50
N THR A 101 -8.79 -4.35 14.61
CA THR A 101 -8.81 -4.56 13.16
C THR A 101 -7.40 -4.50 12.61
N SER A 102 -6.99 -5.55 11.90
CA SER A 102 -5.69 -5.59 11.24
C SER A 102 -5.65 -4.68 10.02
N ILE A 103 -4.45 -4.28 9.61
CA ILE A 103 -4.24 -3.51 8.37
C ILE A 103 -4.86 -4.26 7.17
N THR A 104 -4.71 -5.58 7.09
CA THR A 104 -5.23 -6.37 5.97
C THR A 104 -6.75 -6.35 5.92
N GLU A 105 -7.43 -6.48 7.07
CA GLU A 105 -8.89 -6.42 7.16
C GLU A 105 -9.42 -5.03 6.80
N ALA A 106 -8.82 -3.98 7.36
CA ALA A 106 -9.20 -2.59 7.07
C ALA A 106 -9.01 -2.23 5.58
N LEU A 107 -7.96 -2.76 4.94
CA LEU A 107 -7.72 -2.60 3.52
C LEU A 107 -8.71 -3.38 2.66
N ALA A 108 -9.11 -4.59 3.07
CA ALA A 108 -10.14 -5.37 2.39
C ALA A 108 -11.52 -4.68 2.48
N GLU A 109 -11.83 -4.04 3.60
CA GLU A 109 -13.02 -3.21 3.77
C GLU A 109 -13.03 -2.03 2.80
N ILE A 110 -11.93 -1.30 2.68
CA ILE A 110 -11.80 -0.21 1.70
C ILE A 110 -11.98 -0.73 0.27
N ASP A 111 -11.36 -1.85 -0.08
CA ASP A 111 -11.44 -2.38 -1.44
C ASP A 111 -12.87 -2.81 -1.80
N ALA A 112 -13.55 -3.51 -0.88
CA ALA A 112 -14.95 -3.88 -1.03
C ALA A 112 -15.86 -2.64 -1.13
N MET A 113 -15.59 -1.60 -0.35
CA MET A 113 -16.32 -0.34 -0.42
C MET A 113 -16.10 0.37 -1.76
N LEU A 114 -14.87 0.41 -2.27
CA LEU A 114 -14.55 1.00 -3.57
C LEU A 114 -15.20 0.22 -4.73
N ASP A 115 -15.31 -1.11 -4.62
CA ASP A 115 -16.02 -1.92 -5.61
C ASP A 115 -17.53 -1.68 -5.58
N ALA A 116 -18.12 -1.55 -4.39
CA ALA A 116 -19.56 -1.40 -4.23
C ALA A 116 -20.06 0.03 -4.50
N GLN A 117 -19.30 1.05 -4.08
CA GLN A 117 -19.72 2.46 -4.06
C GLN A 117 -18.88 3.36 -4.97
N GLY A 118 -17.84 2.81 -5.59
CA GLY A 118 -16.86 3.61 -6.33
C GLY A 118 -16.02 4.49 -5.39
N ILE A 119 -15.39 5.51 -5.96
CA ILE A 119 -14.46 6.39 -5.24
C ILE A 119 -15.14 7.21 -4.12
N ASP A 120 -16.46 7.38 -4.19
CA ASP A 120 -17.22 8.16 -3.21
C ASP A 120 -17.33 7.49 -1.84
N GLY A 121 -17.14 6.16 -1.79
CA GLY A 121 -17.16 5.42 -0.52
C GLY A 121 -16.10 5.93 0.47
N ILE A 122 -14.87 6.17 0.00
CA ILE A 122 -13.77 6.65 0.86
C ILE A 122 -13.87 8.13 1.21
N THR A 123 -14.62 8.94 0.45
CA THR A 123 -14.78 10.38 0.73
C THR A 123 -15.92 10.66 1.72
N GLY A 124 -16.74 9.64 2.03
CA GLY A 124 -17.96 9.78 2.82
C GLY A 124 -19.00 10.64 2.11
N HIS A 125 -19.04 10.59 0.77
CA HIS A 125 -19.95 11.38 -0.08
C HIS A 125 -19.83 12.91 0.11
N ARG A 126 -18.73 13.38 0.71
CA ARG A 126 -18.46 14.80 0.90
C ARG A 126 -18.00 15.40 -0.43
N ALA A 127 -18.95 15.99 -1.16
CA ALA A 127 -18.78 16.86 -2.32
C ALA A 127 -17.82 16.32 -3.41
N HIS A 128 -18.42 15.72 -4.46
CA HIS A 128 -17.81 15.21 -5.69
C HIS A 128 -16.53 15.93 -6.11
N PRO A 129 -15.38 15.42 -5.67
CA PRO A 129 -14.12 15.85 -6.19
C PRO A 129 -13.96 15.06 -7.49
N GLY A 130 -14.35 15.61 -8.63
CA GLY A 130 -14.02 15.05 -9.96
C GLY A 130 -12.50 15.03 -10.24
N HIS A 131 -11.71 14.86 -9.17
CA HIS A 131 -10.29 15.02 -9.04
C HIS A 131 -9.67 13.88 -8.19
N LEU A 132 -10.34 12.72 -8.10
CA LEU A 132 -9.82 11.50 -7.48
C LEU A 132 -9.83 10.35 -8.48
N ALA A 133 -8.83 9.48 -8.38
CA ALA A 133 -8.74 8.24 -9.16
C ALA A 133 -8.55 7.06 -8.20
N ARG A 134 -9.23 5.93 -8.46
CA ARG A 134 -9.15 4.75 -7.59
C ARG A 134 -7.69 4.29 -7.44
N PRO A 135 -7.14 4.27 -6.21
CA PRO A 135 -5.83 3.71 -5.95
C PRO A 135 -5.94 2.20 -5.75
N ARG A 136 -4.83 1.49 -5.92
CA ARG A 136 -4.73 0.08 -5.55
C ARG A 136 -4.55 -0.06 -4.05
N THR A 137 -5.09 -1.15 -3.49
CA THR A 137 -4.94 -1.48 -2.06
C THR A 137 -3.47 -1.49 -1.60
N GLN A 138 -2.56 -1.95 -2.46
CA GLN A 138 -1.12 -1.97 -2.16
C GLN A 138 -0.52 -0.56 -2.07
N GLU A 139 -1.06 0.43 -2.78
CA GLU A 139 -0.61 1.81 -2.72
C GLU A 139 -1.04 2.48 -1.41
N ILE A 140 -2.28 2.20 -0.96
CA ILE A 140 -2.78 2.63 0.36
C ILE A 140 -1.92 1.98 1.46
N ALA A 141 -1.69 0.67 1.39
CA ALA A 141 -0.84 -0.06 2.34
C ALA A 141 0.58 0.51 2.39
N ALA A 142 1.15 0.81 1.22
CA ALA A 142 2.49 1.36 1.09
C ALA A 142 2.61 2.77 1.66
N ALA A 143 1.58 3.61 1.52
CA ALA A 143 1.52 4.93 2.15
C ALA A 143 1.43 4.82 3.67
N LEU A 144 0.53 3.95 4.17
CA LEU A 144 0.40 3.66 5.60
C LEU A 144 1.72 3.17 6.21
N ASN A 145 2.40 2.23 5.54
CA ASN A 145 3.69 1.69 5.98
C ASN A 145 4.83 2.71 6.00
N ARG A 146 4.72 3.79 5.23
CA ARG A 146 5.70 4.90 5.21
C ARG A 146 5.33 6.03 6.19
N PHE A 147 4.15 5.99 6.79
CA PHE A 147 3.80 6.94 7.83
C PHE A 147 4.59 6.65 9.11
N ARG A 148 5.56 7.51 9.41
CA ARG A 148 6.46 7.37 10.57
C ARG A 148 5.76 7.36 11.94
N GLY A 149 4.51 7.86 12.01
CA GLY A 149 3.72 7.86 13.24
C GLY A 149 2.90 6.59 13.47
N LEU A 150 2.92 5.63 12.54
CA LEU A 150 2.19 4.37 12.68
C LEU A 150 2.67 3.59 13.91
N ARG A 151 1.73 3.23 14.78
CA ARG A 151 1.96 2.40 15.98
C ARG A 151 1.07 1.19 15.92
N LEU A 152 1.64 0.01 16.16
CA LEU A 152 0.92 -1.25 16.24
C LEU A 152 0.64 -1.59 17.70
N VAL A 153 -0.38 -2.41 17.93
CA VAL A 153 -0.58 -3.11 19.20
C VAL A 153 0.54 -4.15 19.34
N ASP A 154 1.09 -4.29 20.54
CA ASP A 154 2.17 -5.24 20.86
C ASP A 154 1.70 -6.69 20.75
#